data_AF-A0A3M1HBR2-F1
#
_entry.id   AF-A0A3M1HBR2-F1
#
_cell.length_a   1.000
_cell.length_b   1.000
_cell.length_c   1.000
_cell.angle_alpha   90.00
_cell.angle_beta   90.00
_cell.angle_gamma   90.00
#
_symmetry.space_group_name_H-M   'P 1'
#
loop_
_entity.id
_entity.type
_entity.pdbx_description
1 polymer ?
#
loop_
_entity_poly.entity_id
_entity_poly.type
_entity_poly.pdbx_seq_one_letter_code
_entity_poly.pdbx_strand_id
1 'polypeptide(L)'
;MNKLMSFLVFTALLSIVFSATTPSTRISTALCDLYNMLRDLLTPLVVLAVVVAAVAYAGGNVLGQEVGAKAKSWAINIIIYVAIGIIVFIGVPYILSAVAPELNLTEACA
;
A
#
# COMPACT_ATOMS: atom_id res chain seq x y z
N MET A 1 15.81 -0.19 -7.77
CA MET A 1 14.43 -0.22 -7.23
C MET A 1 13.71 1.12 -7.37
N ASN A 2 14.32 2.28 -7.10
CA ASN A 2 13.65 3.59 -7.20
C ASN A 2 13.09 3.93 -8.60
N LYS A 3 13.72 3.45 -9.68
CA LYS A 3 13.27 3.72 -11.05
C LYS A 3 11.95 3.03 -11.41
N LEU A 4 11.69 1.85 -10.85
CA LEU A 4 10.48 1.08 -11.13
C LEU A 4 9.29 1.61 -10.31
N MET A 5 9.56 2.00 -9.06
CA MET A 5 8.58 2.68 -8.21
C MET A 5 8.25 4.09 -8.73
N SER A 6 9.25 4.84 -9.23
CA SER A 6 9.02 6.12 -9.90
C SER A 6 8.26 5.96 -11.22
N PHE A 7 8.47 4.87 -11.96
CA PHE A 7 7.73 4.57 -13.19
C PHE A 7 6.26 4.25 -12.89
N LEU A 8 5.98 3.46 -11.85
CA LEU A 8 4.62 3.15 -11.37
C LEU A 8 3.87 4.40 -10.89
N VAL A 9 4.53 5.27 -10.12
CA VAL A 9 3.94 6.54 -9.66
C VAL A 9 3.66 7.47 -10.85
N PHE A 10 4.57 7.51 -11.83
CA PHE A 10 4.42 8.36 -13.01
C PHE A 10 3.30 7.89 -13.94
N THR A 11 3.13 6.57 -14.12
CA THR A 11 2.01 6.00 -14.90
C THR A 11 0.68 6.20 -14.19
N ALA A 12 0.63 6.06 -12.86
CA ALA A 12 -0.57 6.35 -12.09
C ALA A 12 -1.02 7.81 -12.21
N LEU A 13 -0.07 8.76 -12.20
CA LEU A 13 -0.36 10.19 -12.36
C LEU A 13 -0.85 10.56 -13.77
N LEU A 14 -0.33 9.90 -14.80
CA LEU A 14 -0.74 10.14 -16.19
C LEU A 14 -2.17 9.70 -16.49
N SER A 15 -2.64 8.61 -15.87
CA SER A 15 -4.02 8.12 -16.04
C SER A 15 -5.08 9.10 -15.55
N ILE A 16 -4.75 9.94 -14.56
CA ILE A 16 -5.67 10.94 -14.00
C ILE A 16 -5.94 12.07 -15.00
N VAL A 17 -4.97 12.39 -15.87
CA VAL A 17 -5.04 13.54 -16.78
C VAL A 17 -5.97 13.29 -17.99
N PHE A 18 -6.08 12.08 -18.52
CA PHE A 18 -6.68 11.82 -19.85
C PHE A 18 -8.15 11.32 -19.91
N SER A 19 -8.85 11.08 -18.80
CA SER A 19 -10.21 10.49 -18.81
C SER A 19 -11.35 11.46 -19.21
N ALA A 20 -11.73 11.62 -20.48
CA ALA A 20 -12.79 12.59 -20.86
C ALA A 20 -14.22 12.25 -20.34
N THR A 21 -14.73 12.98 -19.34
CA THR A 21 -16.14 13.24 -18.93
C THR A 21 -16.15 14.28 -17.77
N THR A 22 -17.29 14.75 -17.26
CA THR A 22 -17.41 15.84 -16.25
C THR A 22 -16.39 15.76 -15.09
N PRO A 23 -15.75 16.87 -14.71
CA PRO A 23 -14.54 16.86 -13.86
C PRO A 23 -14.74 16.26 -12.46
N SER A 24 -15.93 16.41 -11.85
CA SER A 24 -16.23 15.84 -10.54
C SER A 24 -16.41 14.31 -10.59
N THR A 25 -17.11 13.81 -11.60
CA THR A 25 -17.40 12.37 -11.77
C THR A 25 -16.10 11.58 -12.05
N ARG A 26 -15.20 12.13 -12.88
CA ARG A 26 -13.90 11.51 -13.17
C ARG A 26 -13.03 11.29 -11.94
N ILE A 27 -12.96 12.29 -11.07
CA ILE A 27 -12.10 12.24 -9.90
C ILE A 27 -12.60 11.13 -8.97
N SER A 28 -13.91 11.05 -8.76
CA SER A 28 -14.52 9.96 -7.98
C SER A 28 -14.22 8.59 -8.60
N THR A 29 -14.43 8.41 -9.92
CA THR A 29 -14.16 7.13 -10.59
C THR A 29 -12.68 6.74 -10.56
N ALA A 30 -11.77 7.69 -10.83
CA ALA A 30 -10.33 7.43 -10.78
C ALA A 30 -9.85 7.10 -9.36
N LEU A 31 -10.42 7.74 -8.33
CA LEU A 31 -10.13 7.40 -6.93
C LEU A 31 -10.66 6.01 -6.58
N CYS A 32 -11.82 5.60 -7.10
CA CYS A 32 -12.34 4.25 -6.92
C CYS A 32 -11.47 3.19 -7.61
N ASP A 33 -11.06 3.42 -8.85
CA ASP A 33 -10.16 2.50 -9.56
C ASP A 33 -8.82 2.37 -8.83
N LEU A 34 -8.27 3.50 -8.35
CA LEU A 34 -7.06 3.50 -7.55
C LEU A 34 -7.24 2.74 -6.23
N TYR A 35 -8.36 2.95 -5.54
CA TYR A 35 -8.67 2.27 -4.29
C TYR A 35 -8.79 0.76 -4.48
N ASN A 36 -9.52 0.32 -5.51
CA ASN A 36 -9.69 -1.09 -5.86
C ASN A 36 -8.35 -1.72 -6.26
N MET A 37 -7.55 -1.04 -7.08
CA MET A 37 -6.21 -1.49 -7.43
C MET A 37 -5.31 -1.60 -6.18
N LEU A 38 -5.38 -0.64 -5.27
CA LEU A 38 -4.63 -0.69 -4.02
C LEU A 38 -5.08 -1.87 -3.16
N ARG A 39 -6.39 -2.11 -3.05
CA ARG A 39 -6.96 -3.18 -2.24
C ARG A 39 -6.56 -4.56 -2.78
N ASP A 40 -6.63 -4.75 -4.09
CA ASP A 40 -6.24 -6.00 -4.75
C ASP A 40 -4.73 -6.25 -4.67
N LEU A 41 -3.92 -5.18 -4.67
CA LEU A 41 -2.46 -5.29 -4.54
C LEU A 41 -2.00 -5.46 -3.08
N LEU A 42 -2.68 -4.82 -2.13
CA LEU A 42 -2.26 -4.78 -0.73
C LEU A 42 -2.33 -6.18 -0.10
N THR A 43 -3.39 -6.93 -0.38
CA THR A 43 -3.60 -8.28 0.18
C THR A 43 -2.43 -9.23 -0.14
N PRO A 44 -2.06 -9.48 -1.41
CA PRO A 44 -0.93 -10.34 -1.73
C PRO A 44 0.40 -9.75 -1.24
N LEU A 45 0.56 -8.42 -1.23
CA LEU A 45 1.79 -7.77 -0.75
C LEU A 45 2.00 -7.99 0.75
N VAL A 46 0.95 -7.89 1.56
CA VAL A 46 0.98 -8.14 3.02
C VAL A 46 1.36 -9.59 3.29
N VAL A 47 0.74 -10.55 2.61
CA VAL A 47 1.07 -11.97 2.76
C VAL A 47 2.54 -12.21 2.42
N LEU A 48 3.02 -11.68 1.30
CA LEU A 48 4.40 -11.82 0.87
C LEU A 48 5.38 -11.18 1.85
N ALA A 49 5.08 -9.99 2.37
CA ALA A 49 5.90 -9.31 3.36
C ALA A 49 6.02 -10.10 4.67
N VAL A 50 4.92 -10.71 5.15
CA VAL A 50 4.93 -11.56 6.34
C VAL A 50 5.77 -12.82 6.12
N VAL A 51 5.65 -13.47 4.95
CA VAL A 51 6.47 -14.64 4.61
C VAL A 51 7.96 -14.28 4.56
N VAL A 52 8.31 -13.16 3.91
CA VAL A 52 9.70 -12.69 3.84
C VAL A 52 10.24 -12.37 5.23
N ALA A 53 9.44 -11.74 6.10
CA ALA A 53 9.83 -11.48 7.48
C ALA A 53 10.07 -12.77 8.27
N ALA A 54 9.20 -13.78 8.11
CA ALA A 54 9.36 -15.07 8.76
C ALA A 54 10.64 -15.79 8.30
N VAL A 55 10.93 -15.79 6.99
CA VAL A 55 12.15 -16.38 6.44
C VAL A 55 13.39 -15.62 6.90
N ALA A 56 13.37 -14.28 6.91
CA ALA A 56 14.48 -13.47 7.39
C ALA A 56 14.75 -13.68 8.89
N TYR A 57 13.70 -13.81 9.70
CA TYR A 57 13.81 -14.10 11.12
C TYR A 57 14.39 -15.51 11.37
N ALA A 58 13.87 -16.51 10.66
CA ALA A 58 14.36 -17.88 10.73
C ALA A 58 15.82 -17.99 10.26
N GLY A 59 16.15 -17.38 9.12
CA GLY A 59 17.53 -17.29 8.62
C GLY A 59 18.46 -16.60 9.62
N GLY A 60 17.97 -15.55 10.29
CA GLY A 60 18.71 -14.88 11.35
C GLY A 60 19.02 -15.75 12.59
N ASN A 61 18.33 -16.88 12.78
CA ASN A 61 18.67 -17.85 13.84
C ASN A 61 19.78 -18.82 13.44
N VAL A 62 20.00 -19.02 12.14
CA VAL A 62 21.00 -19.96 11.61
C VAL A 62 22.32 -19.25 11.29
N LEU A 63 22.25 -17.95 11.00
CA LEU A 63 23.41 -17.12 10.70
C LEU A 63 24.16 -16.70 11.97
N GLY A 64 25.46 -16.41 11.84
CA GLY A 64 26.31 -15.97 12.95
C GLY A 64 25.80 -14.71 13.65
N GLN A 65 26.26 -14.45 14.88
CA GLN A 65 25.63 -13.45 15.77
C GLN A 65 25.45 -12.06 15.16
N GLU A 66 26.42 -11.54 14.42
CA GLU A 66 26.34 -10.21 13.81
C GLU A 66 25.31 -10.13 12.67
N VAL A 67 25.32 -11.11 11.76
CA VAL A 67 24.43 -11.15 10.60
C VAL A 67 23.02 -11.57 11.03
N GLY A 68 22.92 -12.48 12.00
CA GLY A 68 21.68 -12.94 12.59
C GLY A 68 20.92 -11.82 13.30
N ALA A 69 21.62 -10.98 14.08
CA ALA A 69 21.03 -9.81 14.73
C ALA A 69 20.46 -8.81 13.70
N LYS A 70 21.19 -8.54 12.62
CA LYS A 70 20.72 -7.66 11.53
C LYS A 70 19.51 -8.25 10.81
N ALA A 71 19.54 -9.53 10.46
CA ALA A 71 18.43 -10.21 9.79
C ALA A 71 17.14 -10.20 10.63
N LYS A 72 17.25 -10.44 11.95
CA LYS A 72 16.12 -10.34 12.89
C LYS A 72 15.57 -8.92 12.98
N SER A 73 16.45 -7.91 13.03
CA SER A 73 16.03 -6.50 13.04
C SER A 73 15.27 -6.13 11.76
N TRP A 74 15.74 -6.59 10.60
CA TRP A 74 15.03 -6.38 9.33
C TRP A 74 13.65 -7.04 9.30
N ALA A 75 13.55 -8.29 9.78
CA ALA A 75 12.27 -8.98 9.88
C ALA A 75 11.27 -8.21 10.75
N ILE A 76 11.70 -7.73 11.92
CA ILE A 76 10.84 -6.95 12.83
C ILE A 76 10.39 -5.64 12.16
N ASN A 77 11.30 -4.92 11.52
CA ASN A 77 10.96 -3.67 10.83
C ASN A 77 9.95 -3.90 9.70
N ILE A 78 10.05 -5.00 8.95
CA ILE A 78 9.07 -5.35 7.91
C ILE A 78 7.68 -5.51 8.53
N ILE A 79 7.57 -6.23 9.65
CA ILE A 79 6.28 -6.41 10.35
C ILE A 79 5.72 -5.06 10.84
N ILE A 80 6.56 -4.18 11.38
CA ILE A 80 6.13 -2.86 11.84
C ILE A 80 5.58 -2.03 10.67
N TYR A 81 6.26 -1.99 9.52
CA TYR A 81 5.78 -1.25 8.36
C TYR A 81 4.49 -1.82 7.77
N VAL A 82 4.34 -3.15 7.77
CA VAL A 82 3.08 -3.80 7.38
C VAL A 82 1.94 -3.40 8.31
N ALA A 83 2.17 -3.41 9.62
CA ALA A 83 1.16 -3.02 10.60
C ALA A 83 0.74 -1.56 10.42
N ILE A 84 1.69 -0.64 10.25
CA ILE A 84 1.42 0.78 9.97
C ILE A 84 0.63 0.93 8.66
N GLY A 85 1.02 0.23 7.60
CA GLY A 85 0.33 0.27 6.30
C GLY A 85 -1.13 -0.17 6.39
N ILE A 86 -1.43 -1.22 7.16
CA ILE A 86 -2.81 -1.68 7.39
C ILE A 86 -3.62 -0.61 8.14
N ILE A 87 -3.04 -0.01 9.20
CA ILE A 87 -3.70 1.05 9.97
C ILE A 87 -4.03 2.24 9.06
N VAL A 88 -3.08 2.67 8.22
CA VAL A 88 -3.29 3.76 7.27
C VAL A 88 -4.39 3.40 6.26
N PHE A 89 -4.36 2.19 5.69
CA PHE A 89 -5.36 1.75 4.72
C PHE A 89 -6.78 1.78 5.30
N ILE A 90 -6.94 1.34 6.55
CA ILE A 90 -8.22 1.40 7.27
C ILE A 90 -8.58 2.85 7.61
N GLY A 91 -7.61 3.70 7.95
CA GLY A 91 -7.82 5.09 8.36
C GLY A 91 -8.18 6.06 7.22
N VAL A 92 -7.67 5.82 6.01
CA VAL A 92 -7.90 6.68 4.82
C VAL A 92 -9.37 6.99 4.54
N PRO A 93 -10.31 6.02 4.50
CA PRO A 93 -11.72 6.33 4.27
C PRO A 93 -12.32 7.24 5.36
N TYR A 94 -11.93 7.05 6.63
CA TYR A 94 -12.39 7.92 7.73
C TYR A 94 -11.90 9.36 7.56
N ILE A 95 -10.63 9.55 7.19
CA ILE A 95 -10.05 10.88 6.95
C ILE A 95 -10.73 11.55 5.76
N LEU A 96 -10.95 10.82 4.66
CA LEU A 96 -11.62 11.34 3.47
C LEU A 96 -13.07 11.73 3.75
N SER A 97 -13.80 10.93 4.53
CA SER A 97 -15.18 11.26 4.93
C SER A 97 -15.29 12.54 5.77
N ALA A 98 -14.25 12.88 6.54
CA ALA A 98 -14.21 14.09 7.37
C ALA A 98 -13.83 15.35 6.58
N VAL A 99 -13.04 15.22 5.52
CA VAL A 99 -12.51 16.35 4.74
C VAL A 99 -13.31 16.62 3.46
N ALA A 100 -13.81 15.57 2.82
CA ALA A 100 -14.57 15.62 1.56
C ALA A 100 -15.70 14.57 1.60
N PRO A 101 -16.85 14.87 2.22
CA PRO A 101 -17.93 13.91 2.46
C PRO A 101 -18.57 13.36 1.17
N GLU A 102 -18.44 14.07 0.05
CA GLU A 102 -18.86 13.64 -1.29
C GLU A 102 -17.96 12.57 -1.93
N LEU A 103 -16.77 12.31 -1.36
CA LEU A 103 -15.79 11.32 -1.82
C LEU A 103 -15.73 10.10 -0.88
N ASN A 104 -16.86 9.70 -0.31
CA ASN A 104 -16.92 8.58 0.63
C ASN A 104 -16.66 7.24 -0.10
N LEU A 105 -15.37 6.88 -0.23
CA LEU A 105 -14.89 5.77 -1.08
C LEU A 105 -15.47 4.40 -0.67
N THR A 106 -15.89 4.23 0.58
CA THR A 106 -16.49 2.98 1.07
C THR A 106 -17.89 2.71 0.54
N GLU A 107 -18.63 3.76 0.14
CA GLU A 107 -19.96 3.62 -0.48
C GLU A 107 -19.89 3.88 -1.99
N ALA A 108 -19.00 4.77 -2.42
CA ALA A 108 -18.85 5.13 -3.84
C ALA A 108 -18.13 4.07 -4.68
N CYS A 109 -17.30 3.22 -4.05
CA CYS A 109 -16.43 2.26 -4.74
C CYS A 109 -16.69 0.79 -4.36
N ALA A 110 -17.77 0.53 -3.60
CA ALA A 110 -18.18 -0.81 -3.17
C ALA A 110 -18.75 -1.65 -4.33
#